data_AF-A0A248YMW2-F1
#
_entry.id   AF-A0A248YMW2-F1
#
_cell.length_a   1.000
_cell.length_b   1.000
_cell.length_c   1.000
_cell.angle_alpha   90.00
_cell.angle_beta   90.00
_cell.angle_gamma   90.00
#
_symmetry.space_group_name_H-M   'P 1'
#
loop_
_entity.id
_entity.type
_entity.pdbx_description
1 polymer ?
#
loop_
_entity_poly.entity_id
_entity_poly.type
_entity_poly.pdbx_seq_one_letter_code
_entity_poly.pdbx_strand_id
1 'polypeptide(L)'
;MEVPENELSVPVDYVPGARGHGVLAVGADADGSDALAVWRLGPTGHATGAWVVRLDDAGRDPSPLCRILETLRDRCLVDGDERKSTAALAAISEFLPASLPTALRRHTVAVPDLLTEIAEHRARCADAVERHREGTGSKVAPLAWPTELPAPRDLAEWTARAGSAATSPAAAAALGLTATVARVAQLWHDTEHARYRRSYLRGLGEPSPLPPQWLARLRAAADSGPLVTA
;
A
#
# COMPACT_ATOMS: atom_id res chain seq x y z
N MET A 1 42.43 -10.68 7.24
CA MET A 1 41.96 -10.21 5.92
C MET A 1 40.48 -10.54 5.89
N GLU A 2 39.68 -9.63 6.43
CA GLU A 2 38.24 -9.82 6.61
C GLU A 2 37.54 -9.51 5.28
N VAL A 3 36.72 -10.45 4.82
CA VAL A 3 35.81 -10.23 3.70
C VAL A 3 34.62 -9.42 4.23
N PRO A 4 34.26 -8.28 3.64
CA PRO A 4 33.09 -7.54 4.09
C PRO A 4 31.82 -8.27 3.66
N GLU A 5 31.18 -8.99 4.58
CA GLU A 5 29.80 -9.47 4.43
C GLU A 5 28.83 -8.29 4.53
N ASN A 6 28.70 -7.51 3.44
CA ASN A 6 27.56 -6.60 3.30
C ASN A 6 27.22 -6.31 1.83
N GLU A 7 27.27 -7.34 0.99
CA GLU A 7 26.69 -7.26 -0.35
C GLU A 7 25.17 -7.42 -0.26
N LEU A 8 24.47 -6.28 -0.28
CA LEU A 8 23.15 -6.11 -0.88
C LEU A 8 22.09 -7.15 -0.48
N SER A 9 21.78 -7.23 0.81
CA SER A 9 20.46 -7.75 1.22
C SER A 9 19.40 -6.74 0.78
N VAL A 10 18.95 -6.82 -0.48
CA VAL A 10 17.70 -6.17 -0.90
C VAL A 10 16.64 -6.71 0.04
N PRO A 11 15.94 -5.88 0.84
CA PRO A 11 14.86 -6.36 1.69
C PRO A 11 13.91 -7.12 0.80
N VAL A 12 13.77 -8.42 1.05
CA VAL A 12 12.92 -9.27 0.23
C VAL A 12 11.49 -8.87 0.56
N ASP A 13 10.91 -7.97 -0.25
CA ASP A 13 9.49 -7.56 -0.18
C ASP A 13 8.61 -8.72 -0.68
N TYR A 14 8.63 -9.82 0.05
CA TYR A 14 7.93 -11.04 -0.27
C TYR A 14 6.92 -11.38 0.83
N VAL A 15 5.66 -11.46 0.40
CA VAL A 15 4.55 -11.95 1.22
C VAL A 15 3.87 -13.08 0.44
N PRO A 16 3.85 -14.31 0.97
CA PRO A 16 3.29 -15.46 0.26
C PRO A 16 1.86 -15.22 -0.24
N GLY A 17 1.66 -15.45 -1.54
CA GLY A 17 0.38 -15.27 -2.23
C GLY A 17 0.01 -13.82 -2.55
N ALA A 18 0.84 -12.82 -2.22
CA ALA A 18 0.57 -11.42 -2.52
C ALA A 18 1.51 -10.90 -3.62
N ARG A 19 0.96 -10.22 -4.62
CA ARG A 19 1.74 -9.60 -5.71
C ARG A 19 2.12 -8.15 -5.42
N GLY A 20 1.30 -7.44 -4.66
CA GLY A 20 1.51 -6.04 -4.27
C GLY A 20 0.43 -5.11 -4.80
N HIS A 21 0.82 -3.88 -5.11
CA HIS A 21 -0.11 -2.77 -5.35
C HIS A 21 0.10 -2.09 -6.69
N GLY A 22 -0.94 -1.40 -7.15
CA GLY A 22 -0.88 -0.36 -8.16
C GLY A 22 -1.33 0.97 -7.58
N VAL A 23 -0.67 2.06 -7.98
CA VAL A 23 -1.05 3.43 -7.67
C VAL A 23 -1.26 4.17 -8.99
N LEU A 24 -2.39 4.88 -9.08
CA LEU A 24 -2.74 5.70 -10.24
C LEU A 24 -2.98 7.13 -9.78
N ALA A 25 -2.41 8.10 -10.49
CA ALA A 25 -2.70 9.51 -10.28
C ALA A 25 -2.77 10.25 -11.61
N VAL A 26 -3.82 11.02 -11.82
CA VAL A 26 -3.97 11.92 -12.97
C VAL A 26 -3.63 13.33 -12.53
N GLY A 27 -2.90 14.06 -13.35
CA GLY A 27 -2.55 15.46 -13.14
C GLY A 27 -1.68 15.99 -14.26
N ALA A 28 -1.19 17.22 -14.11
CA ALA A 28 -0.27 17.79 -15.09
C ALA A 28 1.11 17.11 -15.07
N ASP A 29 1.75 17.01 -16.23
CA ASP A 29 3.17 16.70 -16.40
C ASP A 29 4.04 17.96 -16.25
N ALA A 30 5.36 17.81 -16.38
CA ALA A 30 6.33 18.91 -16.25
C ALA A 30 6.10 20.05 -17.26
N ASP A 31 5.51 19.76 -18.43
CA ASP A 31 5.17 20.75 -19.45
C ASP A 31 3.74 21.30 -19.34
N GLY A 32 2.98 20.88 -18.32
CA GLY A 32 1.60 21.29 -18.09
C GLY A 32 0.55 20.43 -18.81
N SER A 33 0.94 19.47 -19.64
CA SER A 33 0.00 18.56 -20.33
C SER A 33 -0.61 17.56 -19.37
N ASP A 34 -1.81 17.06 -19.65
CA ASP A 34 -2.44 16.03 -18.83
C ASP A 34 -1.68 14.70 -18.93
N ALA A 35 -1.41 14.09 -17.78
CA ALA A 35 -0.69 12.83 -17.67
C ALA A 35 -1.27 11.91 -16.59
N LEU A 36 -1.04 10.62 -16.80
CA LEU A 36 -1.25 9.56 -15.83
C LEU A 36 0.09 9.08 -15.29
N ALA A 37 0.27 9.21 -13.99
CA ALA A 37 1.32 8.55 -13.24
C ALA A 37 0.84 7.16 -12.77
N VAL A 38 1.65 6.13 -13.04
CA VAL A 38 1.40 4.74 -12.68
C VAL A 38 2.57 4.18 -11.90
N TRP A 39 2.33 3.74 -10.67
CA TRP A 39 3.35 3.13 -9.81
C TRP A 39 2.96 1.69 -9.50
N ARG A 40 3.92 0.78 -9.63
CA ARG A 40 3.79 -0.62 -9.25
C ARG A 40 4.58 -0.85 -7.98
N LEU A 41 3.91 -1.32 -6.94
CA LEU A 41 4.53 -1.57 -5.63
C LEU A 41 4.50 -3.06 -5.29
N GLY A 42 5.46 -3.50 -4.48
CA GLY A 42 5.39 -4.81 -3.82
C GLY A 42 4.39 -4.84 -2.66
N PRO A 43 4.27 -5.99 -1.96
CA PRO A 43 3.33 -6.19 -0.86
C PRO A 43 3.49 -5.22 0.31
N THR A 44 4.69 -4.74 0.62
CA THR A 44 4.90 -3.78 1.72
C THR A 44 4.99 -2.33 1.25
N GLY A 45 4.67 -2.05 -0.02
CA GLY A 45 4.62 -0.70 -0.57
C GLY A 45 5.93 -0.21 -1.20
N HIS A 46 6.97 -1.04 -1.31
CA HIS A 46 8.20 -0.68 -2.01
C HIS A 46 7.96 -0.55 -3.51
N ALA A 47 8.45 0.52 -4.13
CA ALA A 47 8.30 0.75 -5.56
C ALA A 47 9.13 -0.27 -6.37
N THR A 48 8.49 -0.87 -7.37
CA THR A 48 9.08 -1.87 -8.28
C THR A 48 8.99 -1.46 -9.75
N GLY A 49 8.22 -0.41 -10.06
CA GLY A 49 8.10 0.18 -11.39
C GLY A 49 7.32 1.48 -11.34
N ALA A 50 7.63 2.39 -12.26
CA ALA A 50 7.01 3.70 -12.36
C ALA A 50 6.95 4.14 -13.83
N TRP A 51 5.81 4.71 -14.22
CA TRP A 51 5.58 5.27 -15.55
C TRP A 51 4.81 6.57 -15.44
N VAL A 52 5.11 7.53 -16.30
CA VAL A 52 4.30 8.73 -16.52
C VAL A 52 3.95 8.74 -18.00
N VAL A 53 2.66 8.75 -18.31
CA VAL A 53 2.13 8.66 -19.67
C VAL A 53 1.28 9.89 -19.93
N ARG A 54 1.59 10.62 -20.99
CA ARG A 54 0.75 11.74 -21.46
C ARG A 54 -0.56 11.20 -22.02
N LEU A 55 -1.67 11.80 -21.63
CA LEU A 55 -3.00 11.35 -22.09
C LEU A 55 -3.21 11.64 -23.57
N ASP A 56 -2.62 12.72 -24.10
CA ASP A 56 -2.64 13.02 -25.54
C ASP A 56 -2.00 11.91 -26.38
N ASP A 57 -0.90 11.33 -25.89
CA ASP A 57 -0.21 10.24 -26.59
C ASP A 57 -1.03 8.95 -26.51
N ALA A 58 -1.69 8.70 -25.37
CA ALA A 58 -2.62 7.58 -25.21
C ALA A 58 -3.84 7.69 -26.14
N GLY A 59 -4.30 8.91 -26.44
CA GLY A 59 -5.35 9.15 -27.42
C GLY A 59 -4.93 8.83 -28.87
N ARG A 60 -3.64 8.93 -29.19
CA ARG A 60 -3.10 8.57 -30.52
C ARG A 60 -2.80 7.08 -30.64
N ASP A 61 -2.18 6.50 -29.61
CA ASP A 61 -1.92 5.07 -29.50
C ASP A 61 -2.11 4.61 -28.04
N PRO A 62 -3.22 3.92 -27.73
CA PRO A 62 -3.49 3.45 -26.37
C PRO A 62 -2.67 2.20 -26.01
N SER A 63 -1.95 1.59 -26.95
CA SER A 63 -1.26 0.31 -26.74
C SER A 63 -0.23 0.33 -25.60
N PRO A 64 0.63 1.36 -25.45
CA PRO A 64 1.58 1.44 -24.34
C PRO A 64 0.87 1.56 -22.98
N LEU A 65 -0.16 2.39 -22.89
CA LEU A 65 -0.96 2.57 -21.67
C LEU A 65 -1.65 1.25 -21.27
N CYS A 66 -2.25 0.55 -22.24
CA CYS A 66 -2.86 -0.76 -22.01
C CYS A 66 -1.84 -1.76 -21.44
N ARG A 67 -0.65 -1.86 -22.05
CA ARG A 67 0.41 -2.78 -21.57
C ARG A 67 0.84 -2.44 -20.15
N ILE A 68 0.99 -1.17 -19.82
CA ILE A 68 1.36 -0.72 -18.46
C ILE A 68 0.27 -1.14 -17.46
N LEU A 69 -0.99 -0.87 -17.74
CA LEU A 69 -2.08 -1.18 -16.81
C LEU A 69 -2.37 -2.68 -16.69
N GLU A 70 -2.12 -3.48 -17.73
CA GLU A 70 -2.17 -4.94 -17.62
C GLU A 70 -1.16 -5.47 -16.58
N THR A 71 -0.03 -4.79 -16.35
CA THR A 71 0.92 -5.17 -15.28
C THR A 71 0.36 -4.99 -13.86
N LEU A 72 -0.77 -4.31 -13.71
CA LEU A 72 -1.46 -4.08 -12.44
C LEU A 72 -2.65 -5.01 -12.22
N ARG A 73 -3.00 -5.85 -13.20
CA ARG A 73 -4.23 -6.66 -13.19
C ARG A 73 -4.33 -7.64 -12.02
N ASP A 74 -3.19 -8.14 -11.54
CA ASP A 74 -3.09 -9.07 -10.42
C ASP A 74 -2.73 -8.38 -9.09
N ARG A 75 -2.92 -7.05 -9.01
CA ARG A 75 -2.55 -6.20 -7.88
C ARG A 75 -3.74 -5.46 -7.31
N CYS A 76 -3.64 -5.07 -6.05
CA CYS A 76 -4.62 -4.17 -5.48
C CYS A 76 -4.33 -2.73 -5.89
N LEU A 77 -5.32 -2.00 -6.40
CA LEU A 77 -5.21 -0.56 -6.51
C LEU A 77 -5.30 0.09 -5.13
N VAL A 78 -4.40 1.03 -4.85
CA VAL A 78 -4.44 1.82 -3.62
C VAL A 78 -5.24 3.07 -3.89
N ASP A 79 -6.19 3.39 -3.02
CA ASP A 79 -6.87 4.68 -2.99
C ASP A 79 -6.41 5.50 -1.78
N GLY A 80 -6.01 6.75 -2.03
CA GLY A 80 -5.49 7.64 -1.00
C GLY A 80 -6.58 8.38 -0.22
N ASP A 81 -7.79 8.42 -0.76
CA ASP A 81 -9.00 9.06 -0.22
C ASP A 81 -10.22 8.48 -0.95
N GLU A 82 -11.45 8.72 -0.50
CA GLU A 82 -12.64 8.21 -1.18
C GLU A 82 -12.69 8.67 -2.65
N ARG A 83 -12.33 7.73 -3.56
CA ARG A 83 -12.55 7.74 -5.03
C ARG A 83 -11.45 8.35 -5.92
N LYS A 84 -10.23 8.64 -5.45
CA LYS A 84 -9.18 9.20 -6.34
C LYS A 84 -8.73 8.20 -7.39
N SER A 85 -8.48 6.96 -7.01
CA SER A 85 -8.11 5.89 -7.96
C SER A 85 -9.27 5.52 -8.89
N THR A 86 -10.51 5.63 -8.41
CA THR A 86 -11.71 5.45 -9.23
C THR A 86 -11.86 6.57 -10.27
N ALA A 87 -11.59 7.82 -9.89
CA ALA A 87 -11.60 8.97 -10.79
C ALA A 87 -10.48 8.88 -11.83
N ALA A 88 -9.26 8.50 -11.41
CA ALA A 88 -8.14 8.27 -12.32
C ALA A 88 -8.48 7.19 -13.36
N LEU A 89 -9.05 6.06 -12.92
CA LEU A 89 -9.53 5.01 -13.84
C LEU A 89 -10.65 5.51 -14.76
N ALA A 90 -11.59 6.33 -14.26
CA ALA A 90 -12.65 6.89 -15.09
C ALA A 90 -12.09 7.79 -16.19
N ALA A 91 -11.12 8.64 -15.86
CA ALA A 91 -10.47 9.57 -16.80
C ALA A 91 -9.75 8.87 -17.95
N ILE A 92 -9.31 7.63 -17.75
CA ILE A 92 -8.59 6.86 -18.78
C ILE A 92 -9.42 5.70 -19.36
N SER A 93 -10.68 5.53 -18.92
CA SER A 93 -11.49 4.36 -19.29
C SER A 93 -11.78 4.28 -20.79
N GLU A 94 -11.83 5.41 -21.49
CA GLU A 94 -12.07 5.46 -22.95
C GLU A 94 -10.92 4.87 -23.78
N PHE A 95 -9.70 4.87 -23.24
CA PHE A 95 -8.51 4.33 -23.91
C PHE A 95 -8.34 2.83 -23.69
N LEU A 96 -9.17 2.21 -22.85
CA LEU A 96 -8.92 0.88 -22.31
C LEU A 96 -10.02 -0.11 -22.69
N PRO A 97 -9.69 -1.41 -22.83
CA PRO A 97 -10.70 -2.45 -22.89
C PRO A 97 -11.57 -2.43 -21.62
N ALA A 98 -12.89 -2.49 -21.76
CA ALA A 98 -13.84 -2.36 -20.64
C ALA A 98 -13.60 -3.34 -19.48
N SER A 99 -13.02 -4.51 -19.77
CA SER A 99 -12.65 -5.52 -18.77
C SER A 99 -11.56 -5.05 -17.81
N LEU A 100 -10.62 -4.21 -18.25
CA LEU A 100 -9.45 -3.85 -17.47
C LEU A 100 -9.77 -2.89 -16.31
N PRO A 101 -10.46 -1.74 -16.52
CA PRO A 101 -10.90 -0.90 -15.41
C PRO A 101 -11.79 -1.66 -14.41
N THR A 102 -12.63 -2.58 -14.91
CA THR A 102 -13.50 -3.41 -14.05
C THR A 102 -12.67 -4.35 -13.17
N ALA A 103 -11.68 -5.03 -13.74
CA ALA A 103 -10.78 -5.91 -13.00
C ALA A 103 -9.98 -5.15 -11.93
N LEU A 104 -9.44 -3.98 -12.28
CA LEU A 104 -8.67 -3.15 -11.36
C LEU A 104 -9.53 -2.58 -10.22
N ARG A 105 -10.77 -2.14 -10.50
CA ARG A 105 -11.70 -1.65 -9.46
C ARG A 105 -12.16 -2.73 -8.48
N ARG A 106 -12.17 -4.00 -8.91
CA ARG A 106 -12.60 -5.12 -8.06
C ARG A 106 -11.72 -5.26 -6.82
N HIS A 107 -10.45 -4.90 -6.94
CA HIS A 107 -9.44 -5.08 -5.92
C HIS A 107 -8.82 -3.74 -5.53
N THR A 108 -9.60 -2.92 -4.82
CA THR A 108 -9.11 -1.65 -4.27
C THR A 108 -8.92 -1.76 -2.76
N VAL A 109 -7.87 -1.13 -2.25
CA VAL A 109 -7.63 -0.92 -0.81
C VAL A 109 -7.51 0.58 -0.55
N ALA A 110 -8.27 1.09 0.43
CA ALA A 110 -8.19 2.50 0.81
C ALA A 110 -7.27 2.67 2.02
N VAL A 111 -6.35 3.65 1.97
CA VAL A 111 -5.43 3.94 3.07
C VAL A 111 -6.16 4.14 4.43
N PRO A 112 -7.29 4.86 4.51
CA PRO A 112 -8.03 5.01 5.76
C PRO A 112 -8.52 3.68 6.36
N ASP A 113 -8.94 2.72 5.53
CA ASP A 113 -9.39 1.40 5.98
C ASP A 113 -8.23 0.61 6.59
N LEU A 114 -7.06 0.69 5.95
CA LEU A 114 -5.83 0.05 6.46
C LEU A 114 -5.45 0.60 7.84
N LEU A 115 -5.52 1.91 8.02
CA LEU A 115 -5.23 2.57 9.30
C LEU A 115 -6.26 2.21 10.37
N THR A 116 -7.53 2.08 9.99
CA THR A 116 -8.60 1.64 10.88
C THR A 116 -8.34 0.24 11.39
N GLU A 117 -7.95 -0.70 10.52
CA GLU A 117 -7.60 -2.07 10.92
C GLU A 117 -6.42 -2.10 11.92
N ILE A 118 -5.39 -1.26 11.70
CA ILE A 118 -4.27 -1.13 12.65
C ILE A 118 -4.75 -0.55 13.99
N ALA A 119 -5.61 0.47 13.97
CA ALA A 119 -6.15 1.08 15.17
C ALA A 119 -6.96 0.08 16.01
N GLU A 120 -7.85 -0.69 15.37
CA GLU A 120 -8.60 -1.76 16.02
C GLU A 120 -7.67 -2.83 16.60
N HIS A 121 -6.61 -3.19 15.88
CA HIS A 121 -5.65 -4.17 16.37
C HIS A 121 -4.90 -3.65 17.61
N ARG A 122 -4.47 -2.40 17.61
CA ARG A 122 -3.84 -1.76 18.78
C ARG A 122 -4.79 -1.69 19.97
N ALA A 123 -6.07 -1.41 19.75
CA ALA A 123 -7.09 -1.42 20.79
C ALA A 123 -7.26 -2.82 21.40
N ARG A 124 -7.38 -3.87 20.58
CA ARG A 124 -7.45 -5.27 21.06
C ARG A 124 -6.23 -5.66 21.91
N CYS A 125 -5.04 -5.17 21.53
CA CYS A 125 -3.83 -5.40 22.31
C CYS A 125 -3.86 -4.67 23.66
N ALA A 126 -4.32 -3.41 23.68
CA ALA A 126 -4.48 -2.66 24.92
C ALA A 126 -5.46 -3.35 25.88
N ASP A 127 -6.62 -3.78 25.37
CA ASP A 127 -7.62 -4.54 26.16
C ASP A 127 -7.04 -5.84 26.74
N ALA A 128 -6.19 -6.53 25.97
CA ALA A 128 -5.52 -7.73 26.44
C ALA A 128 -4.50 -7.45 27.55
N VAL A 129 -3.84 -6.29 27.53
CA VAL A 129 -2.98 -5.85 28.64
C VAL A 129 -3.79 -5.60 29.90
N GLU A 130 -4.92 -4.88 29.80
CA GLU A 130 -5.76 -4.61 30.96
C GLU A 130 -6.35 -5.90 31.55
N ARG A 131 -6.88 -6.80 30.71
CA ARG A 131 -7.34 -8.12 31.15
C ARG A 131 -6.24 -8.92 31.87
N HIS A 132 -5.00 -8.83 31.39
CA HIS A 132 -3.87 -9.51 32.04
C HIS A 132 -3.52 -8.89 33.40
N ARG A 133 -3.61 -7.57 33.54
CA ARG A 133 -3.40 -6.87 34.82
C ARG A 133 -4.46 -7.27 35.84
N GLU A 134 -5.72 -7.23 35.44
CA GLU A 134 -6.85 -7.59 36.30
C GLU A 134 -6.79 -9.07 36.72
N GLY A 135 -6.49 -9.97 35.78
CA GLY A 135 -6.46 -11.41 36.02
C GLY A 135 -5.28 -11.89 36.88
N THR A 136 -4.14 -11.19 36.85
CA THR A 136 -2.93 -11.63 37.58
C THR A 136 -2.53 -10.70 38.72
N GLY A 137 -3.16 -9.52 38.85
CA GLY A 137 -2.73 -8.45 39.75
C GLY A 137 -1.38 -7.80 39.35
N SER A 138 -0.84 -8.13 38.17
CA SER A 138 0.47 -7.65 37.74
C SER A 138 0.46 -6.17 37.38
N LYS A 139 1.46 -5.41 37.82
CA LYS A 139 1.66 -3.99 37.49
C LYS A 139 2.39 -3.80 36.15
N VAL A 140 1.98 -4.51 35.11
CA VAL A 140 2.63 -4.41 33.79
C VAL A 140 2.38 -3.03 33.19
N ALA A 141 3.37 -2.38 32.59
CA ALA A 141 3.20 -1.06 31.96
C ALA A 141 2.27 -1.12 30.71
N PRO A 142 1.61 0.00 30.32
CA PRO A 142 0.81 0.05 29.10
C PRO A 142 1.66 -0.27 27.86
N LEU A 143 1.04 -0.61 26.73
CA LEU A 143 1.75 -0.72 25.46
C LEU A 143 2.18 0.67 25.00
N ALA A 144 3.49 0.82 24.75
CA ALA A 144 4.06 2.00 24.11
C ALA A 144 4.34 1.65 22.65
N TRP A 145 3.73 2.41 21.74
CA TRP A 145 3.89 2.20 20.31
C TRP A 145 5.11 3.00 19.82
N PRO A 146 6.04 2.39 19.04
CA PRO A 146 7.19 3.12 18.51
C PRO A 146 6.80 4.29 17.61
N THR A 147 5.71 4.10 16.87
CA THR A 147 5.16 5.06 15.92
C THR A 147 3.68 5.27 16.21
N GLU A 148 3.28 6.54 16.35
CA GLU A 148 1.88 6.91 16.55
C GLU A 148 1.05 6.72 15.27
N LEU A 149 -0.24 6.42 15.45
CA LEU A 149 -1.19 6.43 14.33
C LEU A 149 -1.44 7.88 13.89
N PRO A 150 -1.41 8.17 12.58
CA PRO A 150 -1.78 9.49 12.09
C PRO A 150 -3.25 9.77 12.40
N ALA A 151 -3.59 11.01 12.71
CA ALA A 151 -4.98 11.41 12.63
C ALA A 151 -5.41 11.45 11.15
N PRO A 152 -6.69 11.20 10.82
CA PRO A 152 -7.16 11.25 9.43
C PRO A 152 -6.83 12.56 8.71
N ARG A 153 -6.86 13.69 9.43
CA ARG A 153 -6.51 15.02 8.90
C ARG A 153 -5.03 15.16 8.47
N ASP A 154 -4.14 14.34 9.02
CA ASP A 154 -2.69 14.41 8.77
C ASP A 154 -2.28 13.58 7.52
N LEU A 155 -3.19 12.77 6.97
CA LEU A 155 -2.91 11.91 5.81
C LEU A 155 -2.57 12.70 4.54
N ALA A 156 -3.20 13.86 4.36
CA ALA A 156 -2.90 14.77 3.27
C ALA A 156 -1.45 15.27 3.37
N GLU A 157 -0.99 15.63 4.57
CA GLU A 157 0.37 16.10 4.80
C GLU A 157 1.39 14.96 4.60
N TRP A 158 1.06 13.76 5.09
CA TRP A 158 1.90 12.57 4.88
C TRP A 158 2.19 12.30 3.41
N THR A 159 1.14 12.41 2.61
CA THR A 159 1.18 12.21 1.16
C THR A 159 1.95 13.34 0.47
N ALA A 160 1.68 14.60 0.84
CA ALA A 160 2.31 15.77 0.24
C ALA A 160 3.84 15.81 0.46
N ARG A 161 4.31 15.45 1.65
CA ARG A 161 5.74 15.52 2.00
C ARG A 161 6.63 14.62 1.13
N ALA A 162 6.12 13.45 0.72
CA ALA A 162 6.89 12.55 -0.14
C ALA A 162 6.82 12.94 -1.63
N GLY A 163 5.76 13.64 -2.04
CA GLY A 163 5.60 14.12 -3.41
C GLY A 163 6.50 15.30 -3.79
N SER A 164 7.15 15.98 -2.83
CA SER A 164 7.91 17.20 -3.09
C SER A 164 9.17 17.02 -3.94
N ALA A 165 9.66 15.78 -4.09
CA ALA A 165 10.82 15.45 -4.91
C ALA A 165 10.47 15.08 -6.36
N ALA A 166 9.18 15.06 -6.72
CA ALA A 166 8.74 14.62 -8.04
C ALA A 166 8.89 15.73 -9.09
N THR A 167 9.07 15.32 -10.34
CA THR A 167 9.27 16.20 -11.50
C THR A 167 7.99 16.80 -12.06
N SER A 168 6.82 16.29 -11.65
CA SER A 168 5.51 16.77 -12.10
C SER A 168 4.41 16.54 -11.06
N PRO A 169 3.30 17.29 -11.09
CA PRO A 169 2.16 17.09 -10.20
C PRO A 169 1.58 15.67 -10.20
N ALA A 170 1.43 15.03 -11.37
CA ALA A 170 0.95 13.65 -11.47
C ALA A 170 1.90 12.68 -10.73
N ALA A 171 3.21 12.80 -10.97
CA ALA A 171 4.22 11.99 -10.30
C ALA A 171 4.27 12.27 -8.79
N ALA A 172 4.10 13.53 -8.37
CA ALA A 172 4.08 13.92 -6.96
C ALA A 172 2.94 13.22 -6.20
N ALA A 173 1.75 13.18 -6.79
CA ALA A 173 0.59 12.51 -6.20
C ALA A 173 0.81 11.00 -6.07
N ALA A 174 1.30 10.33 -7.13
CA ALA A 174 1.58 8.89 -7.10
C ALA A 174 2.70 8.53 -6.12
N LEU A 175 3.78 9.33 -6.07
CA LEU A 175 4.90 9.13 -5.15
C LEU A 175 4.47 9.35 -3.69
N GLY A 176 3.65 10.38 -3.45
CA GLY A 176 3.04 10.64 -2.16
C GLY A 176 2.26 9.44 -1.63
N LEU A 177 1.38 8.88 -2.46
CA LEU A 177 0.55 7.74 -2.08
C LEU A 177 1.41 6.47 -1.90
N THR A 178 2.41 6.26 -2.75
CA THR A 178 3.39 5.18 -2.61
C THR A 178 4.09 5.21 -1.25
N ALA A 179 4.60 6.38 -0.84
CA ALA A 179 5.24 6.54 0.45
C ALA A 179 4.27 6.31 1.62
N THR A 180 3.01 6.72 1.47
CA THR A 180 1.96 6.46 2.46
C THR A 180 1.73 4.96 2.65
N VAL A 181 1.64 4.16 1.58
CA VAL A 181 1.48 2.69 1.69
C VAL A 181 2.64 2.06 2.45
N ALA A 182 3.88 2.44 2.12
CA ALA A 182 5.07 1.93 2.81
C ALA A 182 5.07 2.29 4.30
N ARG A 183 4.65 3.52 4.66
CA ARG A 183 4.51 3.94 6.06
C ARG A 183 3.44 3.15 6.81
N VAL A 184 2.31 2.85 6.17
CA VAL A 184 1.24 2.05 6.78
C VAL A 184 1.71 0.61 7.03
N ALA A 185 2.45 0.01 6.09
CA ALA A 185 3.07 -1.30 6.28
C ALA A 185 4.07 -1.28 7.46
N GLN A 186 4.93 -0.25 7.54
CA GLN A 186 5.86 -0.09 8.66
C GLN A 186 5.11 0.07 9.99
N LEU A 187 4.01 0.83 10.01
CA LEU A 187 3.20 1.01 11.22
C LEU A 187 2.60 -0.30 11.74
N TRP A 188 2.20 -1.19 10.82
CA TRP A 188 1.78 -2.54 11.17
C TRP A 188 2.94 -3.36 11.75
N HIS A 189 4.12 -3.36 11.11
CA HIS A 189 5.30 -4.04 11.63
C HIS A 189 5.70 -3.58 13.03
N ASP A 190 5.69 -2.27 13.28
CA ASP A 190 5.95 -1.69 14.60
C ASP A 190 4.94 -2.18 15.64
N THR A 191 3.66 -2.27 15.24
CA THR A 191 2.56 -2.75 16.08
C THR A 191 2.74 -4.22 16.46
N GLU A 192 2.98 -5.09 15.48
CA GLU A 192 3.19 -6.53 15.69
C GLU A 192 4.45 -6.79 16.51
N HIS A 193 5.52 -6.05 16.26
CA HIS A 193 6.76 -6.17 17.02
C HIS A 193 6.57 -5.75 18.49
N ALA A 194 5.86 -4.65 18.75
CA ALA A 194 5.54 -4.23 20.12
C ALA A 194 4.64 -5.24 20.85
N ARG A 195 3.66 -5.82 20.15
CA ARG A 195 2.79 -6.89 20.67
C ARG A 195 3.60 -8.15 21.00
N TYR A 196 4.37 -8.67 20.06
CA TYR A 196 5.00 -9.99 20.14
C TYR A 196 6.15 -10.09 21.15
N ARG A 197 6.76 -8.94 21.50
CA ARG A 197 7.71 -8.83 22.62
C ARG A 197 7.10 -9.21 23.97
N ARG A 198 5.78 -9.18 24.13
CA ARG A 198 5.09 -9.55 25.37
C ARG A 198 4.52 -10.96 25.26
N SER A 199 5.04 -11.90 26.05
CA SER A 199 4.67 -13.31 25.99
C SER A 199 3.16 -13.56 26.17
N TYR A 200 2.52 -12.84 27.08
CA TYR A 200 1.08 -12.96 27.36
C TYR A 200 0.17 -12.42 26.25
N LEU A 201 0.70 -11.69 25.26
CA LEU A 201 -0.04 -11.23 24.08
C LEU A 201 0.11 -12.16 22.87
N ARG A 202 0.98 -13.19 22.96
CA ARG A 202 1.17 -14.15 21.86
C ARG A 202 -0.09 -14.99 21.60
N GLY A 203 -0.95 -15.16 22.60
CA GLY A 203 -2.25 -15.81 22.45
C GLY A 203 -3.24 -15.07 21.52
N LEU A 204 -2.93 -13.83 21.11
CA LEU A 204 -3.74 -13.09 20.12
C LEU A 204 -3.49 -13.53 18.66
N GLY A 205 -2.54 -14.44 18.43
CA GLY A 205 -2.22 -14.99 17.12
C GLY A 205 -0.75 -14.81 16.72
N GLU A 206 -0.35 -15.57 15.70
CA GLU A 206 0.98 -15.47 15.11
C GLU A 206 1.22 -14.12 14.45
N PRO A 207 2.46 -13.62 14.44
CA PRO A 207 2.82 -12.40 13.71
C PRO A 207 2.45 -12.49 12.23
N SER A 208 1.73 -11.49 11.74
CA SER A 208 1.40 -11.38 10.31
C SER A 208 2.26 -10.29 9.65
N PRO A 209 2.73 -10.47 8.40
CA PRO A 209 3.50 -9.44 7.70
C PRO A 209 2.66 -8.20 7.37
N LEU A 210 1.34 -8.34 7.23
CA LEU A 210 0.41 -7.24 6.96
C LEU A 210 -0.88 -7.42 7.76
N PRO A 211 -1.69 -6.38 7.92
CA PRO A 211 -3.04 -6.50 8.46
C PRO A 211 -3.84 -7.60 7.73
N PRO A 212 -4.58 -8.47 8.44
CA PRO A 212 -5.28 -9.61 7.84
C PRO A 212 -6.20 -9.28 6.67
N GLN A 213 -7.01 -8.21 6.76
CA GLN A 213 -7.93 -7.83 5.69
C GLN A 213 -7.15 -7.30 4.48
N TRP A 214 -6.12 -6.49 4.71
CA TRP A 214 -5.22 -6.05 3.66
C TRP A 214 -4.58 -7.23 2.92
N LEU A 215 -4.02 -8.19 3.65
CA LEU A 215 -3.39 -9.38 3.08
C LEU A 215 -4.38 -10.24 2.28
N ALA A 216 -5.60 -10.41 2.79
CA ALA A 216 -6.66 -11.14 2.09
C ALA A 216 -7.01 -10.48 0.75
N ARG A 217 -7.05 -9.14 0.70
CA ARG A 217 -7.30 -8.39 -0.56
C ARG A 217 -6.17 -8.60 -1.56
N LEU A 218 -4.91 -8.52 -1.12
CA LEU A 218 -3.75 -8.73 -2.00
C LEU A 218 -3.72 -10.13 -2.60
N ARG A 219 -4.09 -11.15 -1.81
CA ARG A 219 -4.20 -12.54 -2.28
C ARG A 219 -5.35 -12.71 -3.26
N ALA A 220 -6.52 -12.16 -2.95
CA ALA A 220 -7.67 -12.20 -3.86
C ALA A 220 -7.38 -11.53 -5.21
N ALA A 221 -6.58 -10.46 -5.23
CA ALA A 221 -6.12 -9.82 -6.45
C ALA A 221 -5.17 -10.73 -7.25
N ALA A 222 -4.20 -11.35 -6.58
CA ALA A 222 -3.27 -12.28 -7.20
C ALA A 222 -3.97 -13.50 -7.81
N ASP A 223 -4.94 -14.07 -7.10
CA ASP A 223 -5.74 -15.22 -7.54
C ASP A 223 -6.69 -14.88 -8.70
N SER A 224 -7.01 -13.59 -8.88
CA SER A 224 -7.83 -13.11 -10.00
C SER A 224 -7.01 -12.84 -11.27
N GLY A 225 -5.67 -12.87 -11.17
CA GLY A 225 -4.78 -12.76 -12.32
C GLY A 225 -4.93 -13.98 -13.24
N PRO A 226 -4.67 -13.84 -14.55
CA PRO A 226 -4.60 -15.01 -15.42
C PRO A 226 -3.54 -15.97 -14.87
N LEU A 227 -3.92 -17.24 -14.68
CA LEU A 227 -2.98 -18.32 -14.38
C LEU A 227 -1.91 -18.30 -15.47
N VAL A 228 -0.73 -17.79 -15.15
CA VAL A 228 0.46 -18.05 -15.96
C VAL A 228 0.74 -19.53 -15.77
N THR A 229 0.21 -20.37 -16.67
CA THR A 229 0.68 -21.73 -16.84
C THR A 229 2.15 -21.64 -17.19
N ALA A 230 2.99 -22.09 -16.26
CA ALA A 230 4.42 -22.31 -16.47
C ALA A 230 4.64 -23.39 -17.53
#